data_AF-A0A6I9S3S2-F1
#
_entry.id   AF-A0A6I9S3S2-F1
#
_cell.length_a   1.000
_cell.length_b   1.000
_cell.length_c   1.000
_cell.angle_alpha   90.00
_cell.angle_beta   90.00
_cell.angle_gamma   90.00
#
_symmetry.space_group_name_H-M   'P 1'
#
loop_
_entity.id
_entity.type
_entity.pdbx_description
1 polymer ?
#
loop_
_entity_poly.entity_id
_entity_poly.type
_entity_poly.pdbx_seq_one_letter_code
_entity_poly.pdbx_strand_id
1 'polypeptide(L)'
;MEDKENSIRLTRAAAARKRGASAAASARQSLPRGQPPAKRRKRKVLGELKNNSNAASGLETPPPSKPRTRSRAKKEGEARKVPLLDVSAAEEVHSEAEDPQMCAFYAPDIYQYLRSMEVESKRRPLVNFIETVQKDVTANMRGILVDWLVEVAEEYKLFSDTLYLTVSYIDRFLSYNALSRQKLQLLGVSCMLIASKYEEISPPHVEDFCYITDNTYTKQEVVKMESDILKFLNFEMGNPTIKTFLRRFTKAGQGDGNYPNLQLEFLSNYLAELSLVDYSCVRFLPSVIAASAVFLARFTINPKVHPWSLPLQQQTGYKPSELKDCVCAIHDLQLNRKWSSLTAIREKYKQHRFKCASMLLSPSEIPASYLEDLKE
;
A
#
# COMPACT_ATOMS: atom_id res chain seq x y z
N MET A 1 28.87 -20.02 47.02
CA MET A 1 30.06 -20.07 46.13
C MET A 1 29.61 -19.89 44.68
N GLU A 2 28.65 -18.97 44.42
CA GLU A 2 27.99 -18.79 43.12
C GLU A 2 28.12 -17.35 42.57
N ASP A 3 28.51 -16.37 43.41
CA ASP A 3 28.63 -14.96 42.98
C ASP A 3 29.95 -14.61 42.25
N LYS A 4 30.94 -15.51 42.23
CA LYS A 4 32.19 -15.28 41.47
C LYS A 4 32.14 -15.78 40.03
N GLU A 5 31.20 -16.66 39.69
CA GLU A 5 31.09 -17.21 38.33
C GLU A 5 30.32 -16.28 37.39
N ASN A 6 29.41 -15.46 37.93
CA ASN A 6 28.61 -14.52 37.14
C ASN A 6 29.40 -13.27 36.68
N SER A 7 30.44 -12.86 37.42
CA SER A 7 31.30 -11.71 37.07
C SER A 7 32.29 -12.02 35.93
N ILE A 8 32.67 -13.29 35.75
CA ILE A 8 33.59 -13.73 34.68
C ILE A 8 32.86 -13.90 33.34
N ARG A 9 31.55 -14.19 33.35
CA ARG A 9 30.73 -14.29 32.11
C ARG A 9 30.40 -12.93 31.50
N LEU A 10 30.17 -11.90 32.33
CA LEU A 10 29.90 -10.52 31.88
C LEU A 10 31.12 -9.84 31.22
N THR A 11 32.34 -10.18 31.64
CA THR A 11 33.58 -9.59 31.09
C THR A 11 34.01 -10.21 29.75
N ARG A 12 33.65 -11.47 29.47
CA ARG A 12 33.89 -12.11 28.15
C ARG A 12 32.93 -11.62 27.06
N ALA A 13 31.67 -11.30 27.40
CA ALA A 13 30.70 -10.75 26.45
C ALA A 13 31.06 -9.30 26.01
N ALA A 14 31.62 -8.49 26.91
CA ALA A 14 32.08 -7.15 26.60
C ALA A 14 33.35 -7.13 25.72
N ALA A 15 34.25 -8.11 25.88
CA ALA A 15 35.47 -8.24 25.06
C ALA A 15 35.18 -8.74 23.62
N ALA A 16 34.15 -9.57 23.42
CA ALA A 16 33.72 -10.00 22.08
C ALA A 16 33.06 -8.85 21.29
N ARG A 17 32.30 -7.99 21.98
CA ARG A 17 31.64 -6.82 21.37
C ARG A 17 32.62 -5.74 20.91
N LYS A 18 33.81 -5.67 21.52
CA LYS A 18 34.87 -4.69 21.15
C LYS A 18 35.80 -5.17 20.02
N ARG A 19 35.82 -6.48 19.69
CA ARG A 19 36.61 -7.03 18.57
C ARG A 19 35.84 -7.07 17.24
N GLY A 20 34.51 -7.08 17.26
CA GLY A 20 33.68 -6.94 16.05
C GLY A 20 33.62 -5.52 15.47
N ALA A 21 33.83 -4.49 16.30
CA ALA A 21 33.76 -3.08 15.89
C ALA A 21 35.05 -2.54 15.26
N SER A 22 36.20 -3.22 15.42
CA SER A 22 37.49 -2.79 14.85
C SER A 22 37.80 -3.42 13.48
N ALA A 23 37.05 -4.43 13.04
CA ALA A 23 37.21 -5.05 11.71
C ALA A 23 36.40 -4.33 10.61
N ALA A 24 35.43 -3.49 10.96
CA ALA A 24 34.62 -2.73 10.01
C ALA A 24 35.23 -1.36 9.63
N ALA A 25 36.37 -0.97 10.23
CA ALA A 25 36.97 0.36 10.06
C ALA A 25 38.20 0.42 9.13
N SER A 26 38.68 -0.71 8.58
CA SER A 26 39.88 -0.75 7.71
C SER A 26 39.62 -1.06 6.23
N ALA A 27 38.38 -0.94 5.73
CA ALA A 27 38.07 -1.08 4.31
C ALA A 27 37.62 0.25 3.67
N ARG A 28 38.37 1.32 3.92
CA ARG A 28 38.26 2.59 3.19
C ARG A 28 39.64 3.05 2.72
N GLN A 29 40.13 2.47 1.64
CA GLN A 29 41.05 3.12 0.69
C GLN A 29 41.34 2.19 -0.50
N SER A 30 40.68 2.47 -1.63
CA SER A 30 41.23 2.42 -3.01
C SER A 30 40.08 2.48 -4.03
N LEU A 31 39.70 3.69 -4.43
CA LEU A 31 38.87 3.90 -5.62
C LEU A 31 39.77 3.95 -6.85
N PRO A 32 39.53 3.18 -7.92
CA PRO A 32 40.11 3.48 -9.22
C PRO A 32 39.45 4.73 -9.79
N ARG A 33 40.28 5.70 -10.18
CA ARG A 33 39.88 6.88 -10.97
C ARG A 33 39.26 6.43 -12.30
N GLY A 34 38.11 7.04 -12.62
CA GLY A 34 37.68 7.23 -14.01
C GLY A 34 36.44 6.46 -14.44
N GLN A 35 35.25 7.00 -14.15
CA GLN A 35 34.07 6.89 -15.02
C GLN A 35 33.23 8.17 -14.86
N PRO A 36 32.71 8.76 -15.97
CA PRO A 36 32.01 10.03 -15.94
C PRO A 36 30.63 9.89 -15.26
N PRO A 37 30.12 10.94 -14.59
CA PRO A 37 28.82 10.87 -13.94
C PRO A 37 27.71 10.69 -14.98
N ALA A 38 26.84 9.72 -14.74
CA ALA A 38 25.61 9.52 -15.47
C ALA A 38 24.79 10.81 -15.51
N LYS A 39 24.27 11.15 -16.69
CA LYS A 39 23.51 12.37 -16.97
C LYS A 39 22.34 12.52 -15.98
N ARG A 40 22.44 13.52 -15.09
CA ARG A 40 21.34 13.98 -14.23
C ARG A 40 20.17 14.46 -15.10
N ARG A 41 19.03 13.76 -15.05
CA ARG A 41 17.74 14.33 -15.47
C ARG A 41 17.43 15.48 -14.50
N LYS A 42 17.22 16.70 -15.01
CA LYS A 42 16.72 17.83 -14.22
C LYS A 42 15.36 17.44 -13.62
N ARG A 43 15.31 17.24 -12.30
CA ARG A 43 14.08 16.96 -11.56
C ARG A 43 13.35 18.29 -11.38
N LYS A 44 12.09 18.38 -11.84
CA LYS A 44 11.25 19.57 -11.65
C LYS A 44 10.57 19.48 -10.30
N VAL A 45 10.57 20.58 -9.55
CA VAL A 45 9.81 20.72 -8.30
C VAL A 45 8.32 20.64 -8.63
N LEU A 46 7.57 19.81 -7.90
CA LEU A 46 6.14 19.52 -8.16
C LEU A 46 5.26 20.79 -8.17
N GLY A 47 5.71 21.86 -7.51
CA GLY A 47 5.02 23.16 -7.43
C GLY A 47 4.89 23.91 -8.77
N GLU A 48 5.55 23.48 -9.85
CA GLU A 48 5.51 24.15 -11.16
C GLU A 48 4.48 23.59 -12.15
N LEU A 49 3.62 22.66 -11.73
CA LEU A 49 2.59 22.06 -12.60
C LEU A 49 1.44 23.05 -12.88
N LYS A 50 1.46 23.66 -14.08
CA LYS A 50 0.32 24.40 -14.64
C LYS A 50 -0.80 23.43 -15.02
N ASN A 51 -2.06 23.82 -14.74
CA ASN A 51 -3.25 23.11 -15.20
C ASN A 51 -3.28 23.13 -16.73
N ASN A 52 -3.15 21.96 -17.36
CA ASN A 52 -3.57 21.79 -18.75
C ASN A 52 -4.99 21.23 -18.73
N SER A 53 -5.97 22.12 -18.75
CA SER A 53 -7.36 21.80 -19.05
C SER A 53 -7.51 21.67 -20.56
N ASN A 54 -7.77 20.46 -21.06
CA ASN A 54 -8.34 20.29 -22.40
C ASN A 54 -9.87 20.26 -22.27
N ALA A 55 -10.51 21.38 -22.61
CA ALA A 55 -11.88 21.43 -23.16
C ALA A 55 -11.75 21.30 -24.71
N ALA A 56 -12.69 20.83 -25.52
CA ALA A 56 -14.14 20.68 -25.44
C ALA A 56 -14.58 19.49 -26.33
N SER A 57 -15.74 18.86 -26.13
CA SER A 57 -17.05 19.21 -26.70
C SER A 57 -18.01 18.10 -26.21
N GLY A 58 -19.27 18.31 -25.82
CA GLY A 58 -20.31 19.23 -26.25
C GLY A 58 -21.54 18.34 -26.47
N LEU A 59 -22.54 18.37 -25.58
CA LEU A 59 -23.88 17.84 -25.80
C LEU A 59 -24.84 18.41 -24.74
N GLU A 60 -25.96 18.91 -25.25
CA GLU A 60 -26.94 19.77 -24.61
C GLU A 60 -27.77 19.08 -23.52
N THR A 61 -28.15 19.85 -22.50
CA THR A 61 -29.12 19.49 -21.47
C THR A 61 -30.49 20.10 -21.78
N PRO A 62 -31.61 19.41 -21.46
CA PRO A 62 -32.88 20.06 -21.19
C PRO A 62 -33.20 20.15 -19.67
N PRO A 63 -34.16 21.00 -19.26
CA PRO A 63 -34.18 21.68 -17.96
C PRO A 63 -34.95 20.94 -16.83
N PRO A 64 -34.95 21.46 -15.58
CA PRO A 64 -35.31 20.69 -14.39
C PRO A 64 -36.77 20.86 -13.96
N SER A 65 -37.37 19.80 -13.40
CA SER A 65 -38.62 19.86 -12.64
C SER A 65 -38.39 19.45 -11.18
N LYS A 66 -38.67 20.36 -10.22
CA LYS A 66 -38.79 20.08 -8.77
C LYS A 66 -40.29 19.91 -8.40
N PRO A 67 -40.65 19.66 -7.13
CA PRO A 67 -40.45 18.42 -6.35
C PRO A 67 -41.78 17.92 -5.75
N ARG A 68 -41.90 16.65 -5.33
CA ARG A 68 -43.00 16.22 -4.44
C ARG A 68 -42.57 15.18 -3.39
N THR A 69 -42.50 15.70 -2.16
CA THR A 69 -42.95 15.15 -0.86
C THR A 69 -42.79 13.66 -0.50
N ARG A 70 -41.93 13.47 0.53
CA ARG A 70 -42.09 12.68 1.77
C ARG A 70 -42.95 11.40 1.72
N SER A 71 -42.29 10.27 2.01
CA SER A 71 -42.81 9.27 2.95
C SER A 71 -41.67 8.64 3.77
N ARG A 72 -42.01 8.38 5.03
CA ARG A 72 -41.18 8.04 6.18
C ARG A 72 -41.23 6.52 6.41
N ALA A 73 -40.10 5.83 6.48
CA ALA A 73 -39.99 4.47 7.03
C ALA A 73 -38.55 4.27 7.55
N LYS A 74 -38.36 4.45 8.86
CA LYS A 74 -38.14 3.41 9.88
C LYS A 74 -36.83 2.62 9.70
N LYS A 75 -35.88 2.96 10.58
CA LYS A 75 -34.66 2.22 10.91
C LYS A 75 -35.02 0.89 11.53
N GLU A 76 -34.48 -0.20 10.99
CA GLU A 76 -34.13 -1.40 11.76
C GLU A 76 -32.72 -1.79 11.33
N GLY A 77 -31.79 -1.71 12.28
CA GLY A 77 -30.43 -2.17 12.12
C GLY A 77 -30.36 -3.61 12.59
N GLU A 78 -30.18 -4.52 11.64
CA GLU A 78 -29.96 -5.93 11.95
C GLU A 78 -28.46 -6.22 11.82
N ALA A 79 -27.80 -6.38 12.96
CA ALA A 79 -26.41 -6.80 13.05
C ALA A 79 -26.33 -8.25 12.54
N ARG A 80 -25.83 -8.42 11.32
CA ARG A 80 -25.61 -9.74 10.70
C ARG A 80 -24.48 -10.45 11.47
N LYS A 81 -24.85 -11.47 12.26
CA LYS A 81 -23.91 -12.37 12.92
C LYS A 81 -23.07 -13.10 11.87
N VAL A 82 -21.75 -13.00 11.98
CA VAL A 82 -20.81 -13.82 11.21
C VAL A 82 -20.77 -15.21 11.87
N PRO A 83 -20.85 -16.32 11.13
CA PRO A 83 -20.78 -17.66 11.72
C PRO A 83 -19.40 -17.89 12.35
N LEU A 84 -19.39 -18.34 13.61
CA LEU A 84 -18.21 -18.94 14.23
C LEU A 84 -17.92 -20.27 13.54
N LEU A 85 -16.67 -20.47 13.12
CA LEU A 85 -16.20 -21.74 12.57
C LEU A 85 -16.06 -22.78 13.68
N ASP A 86 -16.67 -23.94 13.46
CA ASP A 86 -16.47 -25.17 14.22
C ASP A 86 -15.11 -25.78 13.82
N VAL A 87 -14.27 -26.04 14.81
CA VAL A 87 -12.90 -26.54 14.63
C VAL A 87 -12.96 -28.06 14.71
N SER A 88 -13.30 -28.73 13.61
CA SER A 88 -13.23 -30.20 13.54
C SER A 88 -12.93 -30.78 12.16
N ALA A 89 -12.11 -30.11 11.36
CA ALA A 89 -11.46 -30.72 10.19
C ALA A 89 -9.94 -30.52 10.31
N ALA A 90 -9.37 -31.14 11.33
CA ALA A 90 -7.93 -31.29 11.49
C ALA A 90 -7.54 -32.62 10.85
N GLU A 91 -7.12 -32.59 9.59
CA GLU A 91 -6.26 -33.60 8.98
C GLU A 91 -5.59 -32.94 7.76
N GLU A 92 -4.25 -32.88 7.80
CA GLU A 92 -3.30 -32.31 6.80
C GLU A 92 -2.75 -30.86 6.96
N VAL A 93 -2.53 -30.36 8.18
CA VAL A 93 -1.62 -29.20 8.41
C VAL A 93 -0.73 -29.43 9.64
N HIS A 94 0.24 -30.34 9.54
CA HIS A 94 1.12 -30.69 10.67
C HIS A 94 2.56 -30.15 10.59
N SER A 95 2.92 -29.29 9.63
CA SER A 95 4.29 -28.72 9.58
C SER A 95 4.38 -27.21 9.87
N GLU A 96 3.35 -26.41 9.56
CA GLU A 96 3.39 -24.96 9.81
C GLU A 96 2.94 -24.57 11.23
N ALA A 97 2.25 -25.46 11.94
CA ALA A 97 1.78 -25.24 13.31
C ALA A 97 2.90 -25.36 14.38
N GLU A 98 4.08 -25.86 13.99
CA GLU A 98 5.20 -26.09 14.92
C GLU A 98 6.15 -24.90 15.05
N ASP A 99 6.08 -23.89 14.18
CA ASP A 99 6.91 -22.68 14.31
C ASP A 99 6.28 -21.70 15.31
N PRO A 100 6.88 -21.51 16.51
CA PRO A 100 6.36 -20.57 17.49
C PRO A 100 6.33 -19.12 16.97
N GLN A 101 7.14 -18.78 15.95
CA GLN A 101 7.14 -17.45 15.34
C GLN A 101 5.91 -17.18 14.47
N MET A 102 5.21 -18.23 14.04
CA MET A 102 3.98 -18.10 13.25
C MET A 102 2.77 -17.72 14.10
N CYS A 103 2.88 -17.85 15.44
CA CYS A 103 1.86 -17.41 16.40
C CYS A 103 0.43 -17.84 16.02
N ALA A 104 0.26 -19.08 15.54
CA ALA A 104 -0.96 -19.55 14.89
C ALA A 104 -2.23 -19.36 15.74
N PHE A 105 -2.11 -19.49 17.07
CA PHE A 105 -3.21 -19.27 18.03
C PHE A 105 -3.80 -17.86 17.99
N TYR A 106 -2.98 -16.83 17.76
CA TYR A 106 -3.42 -15.43 17.71
C TYR A 106 -3.81 -14.99 16.30
N ALA A 107 -3.46 -15.77 15.27
CA ALA A 107 -3.66 -15.37 13.88
C ALA A 107 -5.14 -15.08 13.53
N PRO A 108 -6.15 -15.83 14.03
CA PRO A 108 -7.56 -15.49 13.81
C PRO A 108 -7.96 -14.18 14.48
N ASP A 109 -7.58 -13.98 15.75
CA ASP A 109 -7.93 -12.78 16.53
C ASP A 109 -7.31 -11.53 15.94
N ILE A 110 -6.03 -11.60 15.56
CA ILE A 110 -5.32 -10.52 14.87
C ILE A 110 -6.03 -10.20 13.55
N TYR A 111 -6.38 -11.21 12.76
CA TYR A 111 -7.07 -11.00 11.50
C TYR A 111 -8.43 -10.33 11.69
N GLN A 112 -9.24 -10.81 12.65
CA GLN A 112 -10.53 -10.23 12.98
C GLN A 112 -10.38 -8.77 13.45
N TYR A 113 -9.39 -8.49 14.31
CA TYR A 113 -9.08 -7.14 14.75
C TYR A 113 -8.73 -6.23 13.58
N LEU A 114 -7.85 -6.65 12.66
CA LEU A 114 -7.49 -5.88 11.47
C LEU A 114 -8.68 -5.64 10.54
N ARG A 115 -9.57 -6.63 10.37
CA ARG A 115 -10.82 -6.48 9.61
C ARG A 115 -11.79 -5.50 10.27
N SER A 116 -11.86 -5.46 11.61
CA SER A 116 -12.66 -4.45 12.31
C SER A 116 -12.05 -3.04 12.19
N MET A 117 -10.72 -2.93 12.23
CA MET A 117 -10.03 -1.65 12.13
C MET A 117 -10.14 -1.02 10.75
N GLU A 118 -10.09 -1.83 9.67
CA GLU A 118 -10.10 -1.29 8.30
C GLU A 118 -11.45 -0.64 7.94
N VAL A 119 -12.53 -0.94 8.67
CA VAL A 119 -13.86 -0.37 8.44
C VAL A 119 -14.17 0.83 9.36
N GLU A 120 -13.31 1.12 10.35
CA GLU A 120 -13.50 2.26 11.25
C GLU A 120 -13.47 3.58 10.46
N SER A 121 -14.55 4.36 10.56
CA SER A 121 -14.71 5.62 9.82
C SER A 121 -13.56 6.62 10.07
N LYS A 122 -13.08 6.72 11.31
CA LYS A 122 -11.95 7.61 11.69
C LYS A 122 -10.61 7.20 11.06
N ARG A 123 -10.47 5.93 10.67
CA ARG A 123 -9.24 5.38 10.06
C ARG A 123 -9.28 5.42 8.54
N ARG A 124 -10.45 5.72 7.97
CA ARG A 124 -10.70 5.78 6.54
C ARG A 124 -10.59 7.21 6.01
N PRO A 125 -9.98 7.40 4.82
CA PRO A 125 -10.14 8.66 4.09
C PRO A 125 -11.59 8.83 3.60
N LEU A 126 -12.02 10.08 3.46
CA LEU A 126 -13.30 10.41 2.82
C LEU A 126 -13.20 10.13 1.31
N VAL A 127 -14.11 9.31 0.79
CA VAL A 127 -14.04 8.83 -0.60
C VAL A 127 -13.98 9.94 -1.63
N ASN A 128 -14.60 11.09 -1.35
CA ASN A 128 -14.76 12.24 -2.24
C ASN A 128 -14.05 13.51 -1.73
N PHE A 129 -12.97 13.37 -0.93
CA PHE A 129 -12.25 14.53 -0.39
C PHE A 129 -11.69 15.49 -1.45
N ILE A 130 -11.36 15.01 -2.66
CA ILE A 130 -10.90 15.88 -3.73
C ILE A 130 -12.03 16.83 -4.15
N GLU A 131 -13.26 16.34 -4.26
CA GLU A 131 -14.41 17.13 -4.69
C GLU A 131 -15.00 17.97 -3.56
N THR A 132 -15.00 17.48 -2.32
CA THR A 132 -15.72 18.12 -1.21
C THR A 132 -14.86 18.97 -0.30
N VAL A 133 -13.54 18.72 -0.23
CA VAL A 133 -12.63 19.40 0.71
C VAL A 133 -11.55 20.18 -0.01
N GLN A 134 -10.93 19.59 -1.03
CA GLN A 134 -9.84 20.22 -1.74
C GLN A 134 -10.33 21.26 -2.74
N LYS A 135 -9.66 22.41 -2.76
CA LYS A 135 -9.93 23.51 -3.72
C LYS A 135 -8.84 23.64 -4.79
N ASP A 136 -7.62 23.26 -4.44
CA ASP A 136 -6.42 23.50 -5.25
C ASP A 136 -5.66 22.21 -5.60
N VAL A 137 -5.91 21.12 -4.86
CA VAL A 137 -5.34 19.80 -5.10
C VAL A 137 -6.31 18.96 -5.93
N THR A 138 -5.83 18.36 -7.01
CA THR A 138 -6.61 17.48 -7.89
C THR A 138 -6.18 16.02 -7.72
N ALA A 139 -7.03 15.08 -8.18
CA ALA A 139 -6.70 13.65 -8.20
C ALA A 139 -5.39 13.37 -8.99
N ASN A 140 -5.15 14.09 -10.09
CA ASN A 140 -3.91 13.97 -10.86
C ASN A 140 -2.68 14.43 -10.06
N MET A 141 -2.77 15.55 -9.33
CA MET A 141 -1.67 16.02 -8.48
C MET A 141 -1.34 15.01 -7.37
N ARG A 142 -2.37 14.39 -6.77
CA ARG A 142 -2.19 13.28 -5.82
C ARG A 142 -1.47 12.10 -6.49
N GLY A 143 -1.89 11.69 -7.68
CA GLY A 143 -1.24 10.62 -8.44
C GLY A 143 0.25 10.91 -8.71
N ILE A 144 0.58 12.13 -9.14
CA ILE A 144 1.97 12.56 -9.37
C ILE A 144 2.78 12.53 -8.06
N LEU A 145 2.19 12.97 -6.94
CA LEU A 145 2.85 12.89 -5.64
C LEU A 145 3.16 11.44 -5.27
N VAL A 146 2.19 10.53 -5.39
CA VAL A 146 2.37 9.11 -5.04
C VAL A 146 3.40 8.44 -5.95
N ASP A 147 3.36 8.71 -7.26
CA ASP A 147 4.34 8.21 -8.22
C ASP A 147 5.77 8.64 -7.84
N TRP A 148 5.95 9.93 -7.49
CA TRP A 148 7.23 10.43 -7.01
C TRP A 148 7.66 9.80 -5.67
N LEU A 149 6.73 9.61 -4.72
CA LEU A 149 7.02 8.97 -3.43
C LEU A 149 7.45 7.50 -3.60
N VAL A 150 7.01 6.80 -4.65
CA VAL A 150 7.54 5.47 -4.99
C VAL A 150 9.03 5.55 -5.33
N GLU A 151 9.44 6.56 -6.09
CA GLU A 151 10.87 6.78 -6.39
C GLU A 151 11.67 7.14 -5.13
N VAL A 152 11.12 7.95 -4.23
CA VAL A 152 11.75 8.29 -2.93
C VAL A 152 11.92 7.04 -2.07
N ALA A 153 10.90 6.18 -1.99
CA ALA A 153 10.97 4.92 -1.26
C ALA A 153 12.05 3.99 -1.85
N GLU A 154 12.21 3.95 -3.16
CA GLU A 154 13.27 3.17 -3.82
C GLU A 154 14.67 3.75 -3.56
N GLU A 155 14.84 5.08 -3.61
CA GLU A 155 16.12 5.77 -3.34
C GLU A 155 16.60 5.50 -1.91
N TYR A 156 15.69 5.58 -0.93
CA TYR A 156 16.00 5.32 0.48
C TYR A 156 15.82 3.85 0.90
N LYS A 157 15.48 2.97 -0.04
CA LYS A 157 15.28 1.53 0.17
C LYS A 157 14.30 1.22 1.31
N LEU A 158 13.24 2.01 1.41
CA LEU A 158 12.18 1.85 2.39
C LEU A 158 11.35 0.60 2.11
N PHE A 159 10.79 0.02 3.15
CA PHE A 159 9.84 -1.09 3.02
C PHE A 159 8.56 -0.64 2.32
N SER A 160 7.88 -1.59 1.67
CA SER A 160 6.58 -1.30 1.02
C SER A 160 5.56 -0.82 2.06
N ASP A 161 5.55 -1.38 3.26
CA ASP A 161 4.66 -1.00 4.36
C ASP A 161 4.78 0.50 4.70
N THR A 162 6.00 1.05 4.69
CA THR A 162 6.27 2.48 4.84
C THR A 162 5.57 3.32 3.76
N LEU A 163 5.61 2.89 2.49
CA LEU A 163 4.91 3.56 1.40
C LEU A 163 3.38 3.50 1.58
N TYR A 164 2.84 2.33 1.93
CA TYR A 164 1.40 2.17 2.16
C TYR A 164 0.89 3.05 3.31
N LEU A 165 1.63 3.12 4.43
CA LEU A 165 1.34 4.00 5.54
C LEU A 165 1.42 5.48 5.13
N THR A 166 2.44 5.84 4.35
CA THR A 166 2.59 7.21 3.81
C THR A 166 1.34 7.65 3.06
N VAL A 167 0.86 6.85 2.11
CA VAL A 167 -0.33 7.17 1.32
C VAL A 167 -1.58 7.22 2.19
N SER A 168 -1.72 6.31 3.16
CA SER A 168 -2.80 6.33 4.14
C SER A 168 -2.85 7.64 4.94
N TYR A 169 -1.68 8.15 5.38
CA TYR A 169 -1.61 9.41 6.12
C TYR A 169 -1.95 10.61 5.23
N ILE A 170 -1.46 10.64 3.99
CA ILE A 170 -1.76 11.69 3.02
C ILE A 170 -3.27 11.78 2.79
N ASP A 171 -3.92 10.65 2.48
CA ASP A 171 -5.35 10.63 2.16
C ASP A 171 -6.21 10.99 3.36
N ARG A 172 -5.88 10.49 4.55
CA ARG A 172 -6.58 10.85 5.80
C ARG A 172 -6.43 12.35 6.08
N PHE A 173 -5.24 12.92 5.89
CA PHE A 173 -5.00 14.35 6.13
C PHE A 173 -5.78 15.22 5.14
N LEU A 174 -5.71 14.91 3.84
CA LEU A 174 -6.46 15.62 2.79
C LEU A 174 -7.98 15.44 2.90
N SER A 175 -8.43 14.41 3.62
CA SER A 175 -9.86 14.20 3.87
C SER A 175 -10.49 15.28 4.74
N TYR A 176 -9.72 16.03 5.53
CA TYR A 176 -10.28 17.01 6.46
C TYR A 176 -9.52 18.33 6.49
N ASN A 177 -8.39 18.43 5.77
CA ASN A 177 -7.56 19.63 5.71
C ASN A 177 -7.39 20.06 4.25
N ALA A 178 -7.97 21.20 3.90
CA ALA A 178 -7.73 21.82 2.59
C ALA A 178 -6.26 22.29 2.51
N LEU A 179 -5.56 21.86 1.47
CA LEU A 179 -4.15 22.16 1.28
C LEU A 179 -3.93 22.90 -0.05
N SER A 180 -2.98 23.85 -0.05
CA SER A 180 -2.48 24.44 -1.30
C SER A 180 -1.60 23.44 -2.04
N ARG A 181 -1.66 23.44 -3.38
CA ARG A 181 -0.82 22.57 -4.23
C ARG A 181 0.67 22.73 -3.94
N GLN A 182 1.10 23.92 -3.51
CA GLN A 182 2.50 24.24 -3.18
C GLN A 182 3.00 23.50 -1.93
N LYS A 183 2.09 23.08 -1.04
CA LYS A 183 2.40 22.34 0.19
C LYS A 183 2.18 20.83 0.03
N LEU A 184 1.72 20.37 -1.12
CA LEU A 184 1.39 18.96 -1.34
C LEU A 184 2.64 18.06 -1.24
N GLN A 185 3.78 18.50 -1.79
CA GLN A 185 5.04 17.75 -1.66
C GLN A 185 5.55 17.76 -0.21
N LEU A 186 5.43 18.90 0.50
CA LEU A 186 5.74 19.00 1.94
C LEU A 186 4.91 17.99 2.76
N LEU A 187 3.59 17.91 2.52
CA LEU A 187 2.73 16.91 3.15
C LEU A 187 3.26 15.50 2.86
N GLY A 188 3.58 15.19 1.60
CA GLY A 188 4.05 13.87 1.20
C GLY A 188 5.34 13.43 1.92
N VAL A 189 6.37 14.28 1.95
CA VAL A 189 7.63 13.94 2.63
C VAL A 189 7.49 13.88 4.14
N SER A 190 6.65 14.74 4.75
CA SER A 190 6.37 14.67 6.18
C SER A 190 5.58 13.41 6.56
N CYS A 191 4.61 13.00 5.75
CA CYS A 191 3.92 11.72 5.93
C CYS A 191 4.89 10.53 5.81
N MET A 192 5.81 10.57 4.84
CA MET A 192 6.81 9.51 4.66
C MET A 192 7.82 9.49 5.82
N LEU A 193 8.27 10.64 6.31
CA LEU A 193 9.10 10.73 7.52
C LEU A 193 8.43 10.05 8.72
N ILE A 194 7.13 10.32 8.94
CA ILE A 194 6.36 9.70 10.03
C ILE A 194 6.25 8.20 9.81
N ALA A 195 5.90 7.75 8.60
CA ALA A 195 5.80 6.33 8.27
C ALA A 195 7.14 5.61 8.46
N SER A 196 8.24 6.23 8.03
CA SER A 196 9.58 5.67 8.22
C SER A 196 9.91 5.53 9.70
N LYS A 197 9.66 6.56 10.52
CA LYS A 197 9.87 6.48 11.98
C LYS A 197 9.05 5.38 12.65
N TYR A 198 7.91 5.04 12.08
CA TYR A 198 7.01 4.03 12.63
C TYR A 198 7.40 2.60 12.23
N GLU A 199 7.82 2.40 10.97
CA GLU A 199 7.98 1.06 10.38
C GLU A 199 9.46 0.64 10.18
N GLU A 200 10.37 1.59 9.95
CA GLU A 200 11.76 1.29 9.61
C GLU A 200 12.61 1.03 10.85
N ILE A 201 13.53 0.05 10.74
CA ILE A 201 14.55 -0.19 11.77
C ILE A 201 15.48 1.04 11.92
N SER A 202 15.83 1.64 10.78
CA SER A 202 16.71 2.80 10.68
C SER A 202 16.09 3.83 9.74
N PRO A 203 15.19 4.69 10.23
CA PRO A 203 14.52 5.68 9.39
C PRO A 203 15.51 6.75 8.89
N PRO A 204 15.31 7.31 7.67
CA PRO A 204 16.06 8.48 7.21
C PRO A 204 15.86 9.68 8.15
N HIS A 205 16.87 10.54 8.22
CA HIS A 205 16.80 11.76 9.01
C HIS A 205 15.97 12.83 8.31
N VAL A 206 15.55 13.86 9.05
CA VAL A 206 14.74 14.95 8.48
C VAL A 206 15.49 15.67 7.36
N GLU A 207 16.81 15.80 7.51
CA GLU A 207 17.71 16.39 6.53
C GLU A 207 17.70 15.64 5.19
N ASP A 208 17.51 14.32 5.20
CA ASP A 208 17.40 13.51 3.99
C ASP A 208 16.12 13.89 3.21
N PHE A 209 15.00 14.05 3.93
CA PHE A 209 13.75 14.51 3.31
C PHE A 209 13.82 15.96 2.82
N CYS A 210 14.56 16.85 3.49
CA CYS A 210 14.83 18.17 2.94
C CYS A 210 15.64 18.05 1.62
N TYR A 211 16.68 17.23 1.62
CA TYR A 211 17.57 17.02 0.49
C TYR A 211 16.84 16.46 -0.74
N ILE A 212 15.98 15.44 -0.57
CA ILE A 212 15.27 14.83 -1.71
C ILE A 212 14.26 15.77 -2.37
N THR A 213 13.79 16.79 -1.65
CA THR A 213 12.98 17.88 -2.20
C THR A 213 13.82 18.99 -2.84
N ASP A 214 15.11 18.76 -3.10
CA ASP A 214 16.05 19.77 -3.60
C ASP A 214 16.12 21.01 -2.69
N ASN A 215 15.98 20.79 -1.38
CA ASN A 215 15.87 21.83 -0.35
C ASN A 215 14.76 22.86 -0.61
N THR A 216 13.69 22.46 -1.31
CA THR A 216 12.47 23.27 -1.48
C THR A 216 11.87 23.64 -0.12
N TYR A 217 12.01 22.76 0.87
CA TYR A 217 11.52 22.96 2.23
C TYR A 217 12.65 22.91 3.25
N THR A 218 12.54 23.75 4.27
CA THR A 218 13.45 23.77 5.41
C THR A 218 13.12 22.67 6.41
N LYS A 219 14.10 22.29 7.25
CA LYS A 219 13.89 21.33 8.35
C LYS A 219 12.73 21.76 9.27
N GLN A 220 12.63 23.05 9.56
CA GLN A 220 11.59 23.60 10.41
C GLN A 220 10.20 23.42 9.80
N GLU A 221 10.04 23.59 8.49
CA GLU A 221 8.78 23.36 7.79
C GLU A 221 8.38 21.88 7.81
N VAL A 222 9.33 20.97 7.56
CA VAL A 222 9.09 19.52 7.58
C VAL A 222 8.68 19.06 8.99
N VAL A 223 9.37 19.51 10.04
CA VAL A 223 9.05 19.18 11.44
C VAL A 223 7.71 19.79 11.86
N LYS A 224 7.40 21.01 11.40
CA LYS A 224 6.10 21.63 11.68
C LYS A 224 4.97 20.84 11.04
N MET A 225 5.10 20.50 9.76
CA MET A 225 4.10 19.69 9.05
C MET A 225 3.97 18.30 9.70
N GLU A 226 5.07 17.67 10.11
CA GLU A 226 5.04 16.42 10.89
C GLU A 226 4.18 16.58 12.17
N SER A 227 4.41 17.65 12.94
CA SER A 227 3.62 17.93 14.15
C SER A 227 2.13 18.10 13.85
N ASP A 228 1.79 18.82 12.78
CA ASP A 228 0.41 19.06 12.37
C ASP A 228 -0.29 17.77 11.94
N ILE A 229 0.40 16.89 11.20
CA ILE A 229 -0.10 15.57 10.81
C ILE A 229 -0.32 14.68 12.03
N LEU A 230 0.65 14.57 12.94
CA LEU A 230 0.54 13.73 14.14
C LEU A 230 -0.62 14.14 15.05
N LYS A 231 -0.80 15.46 15.24
CA LYS A 231 -1.95 16.00 15.97
C LYS A 231 -3.27 15.66 15.28
N PHE A 232 -3.34 15.84 13.96
CA PHE A 232 -4.53 15.51 13.19
C PHE A 232 -4.90 14.01 13.29
N LEU A 233 -3.89 13.13 13.19
CA LEU A 233 -4.10 11.68 13.29
C LEU A 233 -4.35 11.21 14.73
N ASN A 234 -4.30 12.10 15.73
CA ASN A 234 -4.32 11.77 17.16
C ASN A 234 -3.30 10.66 17.52
N PHE A 235 -2.15 10.66 16.85
CA PHE A 235 -1.11 9.63 16.96
C PHE A 235 -1.60 8.18 16.65
N GLU A 236 -2.75 8.02 15.99
CA GLU A 236 -3.26 6.71 15.52
C GLU A 236 -2.61 6.30 14.18
N MET A 237 -1.36 5.84 14.27
CA MET A 237 -0.51 5.53 13.11
C MET A 237 -0.69 4.10 12.57
N GLY A 238 -1.00 3.13 13.44
CA GLY A 238 -1.07 1.70 13.10
C GLY A 238 -2.33 1.24 12.37
N ASN A 239 -2.68 1.86 11.24
CA ASN A 239 -3.83 1.42 10.43
C ASN A 239 -3.46 0.19 9.57
N PRO A 240 -4.37 -0.80 9.42
CA PRO A 240 -4.17 -1.86 8.43
C PRO A 240 -4.11 -1.26 7.02
N THR A 241 -3.17 -1.77 6.23
CA THR A 241 -2.96 -1.34 4.83
C THR A 241 -3.26 -2.48 3.87
N ILE A 242 -3.21 -2.21 2.57
CA ILE A 242 -3.39 -3.23 1.54
C ILE A 242 -2.34 -4.33 1.72
N LYS A 243 -1.08 -3.96 2.00
CA LYS A 243 0.04 -4.89 2.24
C LYS A 243 -0.24 -5.84 3.41
N THR A 244 -0.90 -5.36 4.47
CA THR A 244 -1.28 -6.18 5.64
C THR A 244 -2.09 -7.40 5.23
N PHE A 245 -3.14 -7.20 4.42
CA PHE A 245 -3.99 -8.28 3.95
C PHE A 245 -3.36 -9.09 2.81
N LEU A 246 -2.61 -8.41 1.94
CA LEU A 246 -1.97 -9.03 0.78
C LEU A 246 -1.00 -10.15 1.16
N ARG A 247 -0.23 -9.97 2.24
CA ARG A 247 0.68 -11.02 2.77
C ARG A 247 -0.07 -12.31 3.12
N ARG A 248 -1.27 -12.20 3.69
CA ARG A 248 -2.12 -13.35 4.04
C ARG A 248 -2.75 -13.98 2.79
N PHE A 249 -3.32 -13.15 1.91
CA PHE A 249 -4.06 -13.63 0.74
C PHE A 249 -3.17 -14.21 -0.35
N THR A 250 -1.92 -13.74 -0.46
CA THR A 250 -0.95 -14.33 -1.39
C THR A 250 -0.59 -15.75 -0.96
N LYS A 251 -0.34 -15.98 0.34
CA LYS A 251 -0.10 -17.34 0.86
C LYS A 251 -1.30 -18.26 0.61
N ALA A 252 -2.52 -17.76 0.85
CA ALA A 252 -3.76 -18.47 0.54
C ALA A 252 -3.86 -18.89 -0.92
N GLY A 253 -3.55 -17.98 -1.85
CA GLY A 253 -3.63 -18.21 -3.29
C GLY A 253 -2.57 -19.15 -3.85
N GLN A 254 -1.52 -19.48 -3.08
CA GLN A 254 -0.48 -20.43 -3.46
C GLN A 254 -0.86 -21.88 -3.17
N GLY A 255 -1.82 -22.12 -2.27
CA GLY A 255 -2.19 -23.46 -1.80
C GLY A 255 -2.67 -24.42 -2.90
N ASP A 256 -3.09 -23.88 -4.05
CA ASP A 256 -3.58 -24.68 -5.18
C ASP A 256 -2.46 -25.33 -6.01
N GLY A 257 -1.17 -25.11 -5.68
CA GLY A 257 0.00 -25.70 -6.37
C GLY A 257 0.24 -25.24 -7.82
N ASN A 258 -0.71 -24.48 -8.38
CA ASN A 258 -0.78 -24.11 -9.79
C ASN A 258 0.00 -22.84 -10.16
N TYR A 259 0.63 -22.17 -9.20
CA TYR A 259 1.25 -20.85 -9.39
C TYR A 259 2.66 -20.80 -8.82
N PRO A 260 3.67 -20.29 -9.57
CA PRO A 260 4.98 -20.05 -9.02
C PRO A 260 4.90 -19.02 -7.88
N ASN A 261 5.25 -19.45 -6.66
CA ASN A 261 5.07 -18.69 -5.41
C ASN A 261 5.54 -17.23 -5.53
N LEU A 262 6.79 -17.02 -5.93
CA LEU A 262 7.38 -15.69 -6.08
C LEU A 262 6.73 -14.84 -7.19
N GLN A 263 6.29 -15.47 -8.29
CA GLN A 263 5.65 -14.73 -9.39
C GLN A 263 4.29 -14.20 -8.97
N LEU A 264 3.47 -15.03 -8.31
CA LEU A 264 2.19 -14.63 -7.76
C LEU A 264 2.37 -13.52 -6.72
N GLU A 265 3.36 -13.65 -5.84
CA GLU A 265 3.64 -12.63 -4.83
C GLU A 265 4.03 -11.29 -5.46
N PHE A 266 5.04 -11.24 -6.33
CA PHE A 266 5.48 -9.97 -6.91
C PHE A 266 4.42 -9.34 -7.81
N LEU A 267 3.66 -10.15 -8.54
CA LEU A 267 2.57 -9.62 -9.37
C LEU A 267 1.42 -9.08 -8.53
N SER A 268 1.05 -9.76 -7.44
CA SER A 268 0.02 -9.27 -6.52
C SER A 268 0.46 -7.95 -5.85
N ASN A 269 1.73 -7.84 -5.45
CA ASN A 269 2.28 -6.60 -4.89
C ASN A 269 2.32 -5.46 -5.92
N TYR A 270 2.70 -5.74 -7.16
CA TYR A 270 2.66 -4.77 -8.25
C TYR A 270 1.25 -4.21 -8.47
N LEU A 271 0.25 -5.09 -8.60
CA LEU A 271 -1.13 -4.71 -8.84
C LEU A 271 -1.73 -3.93 -7.67
N ALA A 272 -1.40 -4.34 -6.43
CA ALA A 272 -1.78 -3.62 -5.23
C ALA A 272 -1.14 -2.22 -5.18
N GLU A 273 0.14 -2.08 -5.51
CA GLU A 273 0.81 -0.77 -5.52
C GLU A 273 0.24 0.15 -6.61
N LEU A 274 -0.13 -0.36 -7.80
CA LEU A 274 -0.80 0.45 -8.82
C LEU A 274 -2.06 1.16 -8.30
N SER A 275 -2.81 0.50 -7.41
CA SER A 275 -4.01 1.09 -6.80
C SER A 275 -3.73 2.32 -5.94
N LEU A 276 -2.50 2.51 -5.44
CA LEU A 276 -2.14 3.67 -4.63
C LEU A 276 -2.16 4.97 -5.43
N VAL A 277 -1.87 4.90 -6.74
CA VAL A 277 -1.80 6.07 -7.62
C VAL A 277 -3.20 6.57 -7.98
N ASP A 278 -4.13 5.66 -8.23
CA ASP A 278 -5.48 6.02 -8.65
C ASP A 278 -6.37 6.42 -7.46
N TYR A 279 -6.80 7.68 -7.45
CA TYR A 279 -7.74 8.20 -6.46
C TYR A 279 -9.05 7.39 -6.40
N SER A 280 -9.49 6.83 -7.54
CA SER A 280 -10.73 6.05 -7.58
C SER A 280 -10.69 4.78 -6.71
N CYS A 281 -9.49 4.32 -6.32
CA CYS A 281 -9.30 3.16 -5.45
C CYS A 281 -9.51 3.47 -3.96
N VAL A 282 -9.55 4.75 -3.56
CA VAL A 282 -9.76 5.18 -2.17
C VAL A 282 -11.10 4.68 -1.61
N ARG A 283 -12.10 4.45 -2.48
CA ARG A 283 -13.42 3.92 -2.07
C ARG A 283 -13.38 2.48 -1.56
N PHE A 284 -12.39 1.68 -1.97
CA PHE A 284 -12.33 0.26 -1.61
C PHE A 284 -11.66 0.04 -0.25
N LEU A 285 -11.99 -1.07 0.42
CA LEU A 285 -11.28 -1.50 1.62
C LEU A 285 -9.87 -2.03 1.27
N PRO A 286 -8.87 -1.86 2.14
CA PRO A 286 -7.54 -2.44 1.92
C PRO A 286 -7.60 -3.95 1.65
N SER A 287 -8.45 -4.70 2.35
CA SER A 287 -8.65 -6.13 2.11
C SER A 287 -9.29 -6.43 0.75
N VAL A 288 -10.23 -5.60 0.27
CA VAL A 288 -10.85 -5.75 -1.06
C VAL A 288 -9.81 -5.53 -2.16
N ILE A 289 -8.97 -4.50 -2.04
CA ILE A 289 -7.88 -4.25 -2.99
C ILE A 289 -6.89 -5.43 -2.98
N ALA A 290 -6.51 -5.92 -1.80
CA ALA A 290 -5.58 -7.04 -1.68
C ALA A 290 -6.15 -8.32 -2.33
N ALA A 291 -7.41 -8.65 -2.07
CA ALA A 291 -8.10 -9.79 -2.67
C ALA A 291 -8.19 -9.64 -4.21
N SER A 292 -8.55 -8.46 -4.69
CA SER A 292 -8.64 -8.15 -6.12
C SER A 292 -7.27 -8.24 -6.82
N ALA A 293 -6.20 -7.83 -6.15
CA ALA A 293 -4.83 -7.96 -6.67
C ALA A 293 -4.42 -9.43 -6.80
N VAL A 294 -4.74 -10.28 -5.82
CA VAL A 294 -4.48 -11.74 -5.91
C VAL A 294 -5.30 -12.40 -7.02
N PHE A 295 -6.58 -12.04 -7.14
CA PHE A 295 -7.45 -12.49 -8.24
C PHE A 295 -6.80 -12.18 -9.59
N LEU A 296 -6.42 -10.92 -9.82
CA LEU A 296 -5.84 -10.48 -11.08
C LEU A 296 -4.46 -11.09 -11.34
N ALA A 297 -3.66 -11.29 -10.30
CA ALA A 297 -2.36 -11.93 -10.44
C ALA A 297 -2.53 -13.39 -10.91
N ARG A 298 -3.45 -14.15 -10.29
CA ARG A 298 -3.78 -15.51 -10.72
C ARG A 298 -4.31 -15.54 -12.16
N PHE A 299 -5.20 -14.61 -12.51
CA PHE A 299 -5.73 -14.48 -13.86
C PHE A 299 -4.65 -14.18 -14.89
N THR A 300 -3.74 -13.25 -14.58
CA THR A 300 -2.63 -12.89 -15.48
C THR A 300 -1.66 -14.06 -15.68
N ILE A 301 -1.37 -14.82 -14.64
CA ILE A 301 -0.44 -15.97 -14.70
C ILE A 301 -1.08 -17.14 -15.46
N ASN A 302 -2.35 -17.45 -15.20
CA ASN A 302 -3.05 -18.53 -15.85
C ASN A 302 -4.49 -18.12 -16.24
N PRO A 303 -4.66 -17.47 -17.40
CA PRO A 303 -5.97 -16.97 -17.86
C PRO A 303 -7.03 -18.06 -18.08
N LYS A 304 -6.60 -19.30 -18.31
CA LYS A 304 -7.49 -20.42 -18.65
C LYS A 304 -8.14 -21.07 -17.43
N VAL A 305 -7.68 -20.74 -16.23
CA VAL A 305 -8.17 -21.30 -14.97
C VAL A 305 -8.91 -20.22 -14.21
N HIS A 306 -10.02 -20.59 -13.57
CA HIS A 306 -10.77 -19.68 -12.73
C HIS A 306 -9.85 -19.13 -11.60
N PRO A 307 -9.66 -17.81 -11.52
CA PRO A 307 -8.67 -17.22 -10.60
C PRO A 307 -9.12 -17.22 -9.15
N TRP A 308 -10.40 -17.49 -8.87
CA TRP A 308 -10.95 -17.56 -7.52
C TRP A 308 -11.29 -19.01 -7.15
N SER A 309 -10.67 -19.54 -6.09
CA SER A 309 -10.93 -20.88 -5.58
C SER A 309 -11.70 -20.83 -4.27
N LEU A 310 -12.42 -21.92 -3.92
CA LEU A 310 -13.19 -22.01 -2.68
C LEU A 310 -12.33 -21.79 -1.42
N PRO A 311 -11.09 -22.35 -1.30
CA PRO A 311 -10.21 -22.05 -0.17
C PRO A 311 -9.87 -20.56 -0.06
N LEU A 312 -9.63 -19.88 -1.19
CA LEU A 312 -9.32 -18.46 -1.22
C LEU A 312 -10.54 -17.62 -0.79
N GLN A 313 -11.75 -18.01 -1.22
CA GLN A 313 -12.99 -17.39 -0.76
C GLN A 313 -13.18 -17.56 0.76
N GLN A 314 -12.92 -18.76 1.31
CA GLN A 314 -13.03 -19.00 2.76
C GLN A 314 -12.01 -18.18 3.56
N GLN A 315 -10.76 -18.07 3.09
CA GLN A 315 -9.72 -17.34 3.82
C GLN A 315 -9.88 -15.81 3.74
N THR A 316 -10.35 -15.29 2.60
CA THR A 316 -10.55 -13.85 2.38
C THR A 316 -11.92 -13.38 2.89
N GLY A 317 -12.92 -14.26 2.87
CA GLY A 317 -14.31 -13.93 3.14
C GLY A 317 -15.00 -13.16 2.00
N TYR A 318 -14.42 -13.12 0.79
CA TYR A 318 -14.98 -12.41 -0.35
C TYR A 318 -15.38 -13.35 -1.49
N LYS A 319 -16.54 -13.09 -2.07
CA LYS A 319 -17.00 -13.72 -3.31
C LYS A 319 -16.48 -12.95 -4.54
N PRO A 320 -16.37 -13.59 -5.72
CA PRO A 320 -15.95 -12.90 -6.94
C PRO A 320 -16.82 -11.70 -7.29
N SER A 321 -18.13 -11.79 -7.09
CA SER A 321 -19.08 -10.70 -7.38
C SER A 321 -18.83 -9.44 -6.53
N GLU A 322 -18.39 -9.61 -5.28
CA GLU A 322 -18.06 -8.51 -4.37
C GLU A 322 -16.75 -7.80 -4.74
N LEU A 323 -15.86 -8.49 -5.45
CA LEU A 323 -14.57 -7.95 -5.89
C LEU A 323 -14.64 -7.28 -7.27
N LYS A 324 -15.72 -7.52 -8.03
CA LYS A 324 -15.87 -7.14 -9.44
C LYS A 324 -15.42 -5.71 -9.76
N ASP A 325 -15.95 -4.72 -9.04
CA ASP A 325 -15.65 -3.31 -9.30
C ASP A 325 -14.18 -2.97 -9.04
N CYS A 326 -13.57 -3.57 -8.02
CA CYS A 326 -12.19 -3.35 -7.65
C CYS A 326 -11.24 -4.07 -8.61
N VAL A 327 -11.56 -5.31 -8.99
CA VAL A 327 -10.86 -6.08 -10.02
C VAL A 327 -10.85 -5.32 -11.34
N CYS A 328 -11.99 -4.82 -11.81
CA CYS A 328 -12.04 -4.04 -13.05
C CYS A 328 -11.21 -2.74 -12.94
N ALA A 329 -11.29 -2.03 -11.80
CA ALA A 329 -10.50 -0.82 -11.60
C ALA A 329 -8.98 -1.08 -11.65
N ILE A 330 -8.49 -2.12 -10.98
CA ILE A 330 -7.06 -2.48 -10.99
C ILE A 330 -6.64 -3.05 -12.35
N HIS A 331 -7.53 -3.76 -13.06
CA HIS A 331 -7.25 -4.27 -14.40
C HIS A 331 -7.06 -3.14 -15.42
N ASP A 332 -7.88 -2.09 -15.37
CA ASP A 332 -7.69 -0.89 -16.17
C ASP A 332 -6.32 -0.22 -15.91
N LEU A 333 -5.89 -0.21 -14.65
CA LEU A 333 -4.56 0.25 -14.27
C LEU A 333 -3.49 -0.68 -14.84
N GLN A 334 -3.62 -2.01 -14.70
CA GLN A 334 -2.66 -2.98 -15.24
C GLN A 334 -2.46 -2.79 -16.75
N LEU A 335 -3.56 -2.66 -17.50
CA LEU A 335 -3.61 -2.46 -18.95
C LEU A 335 -3.22 -1.04 -19.41
N ASN A 336 -2.86 -0.16 -18.47
CA ASN A 336 -2.42 1.20 -18.76
C ASN A 336 -3.49 2.08 -19.43
N ARG A 337 -4.78 1.77 -19.22
CA ARG A 337 -5.91 2.55 -19.74
C ARG A 337 -6.06 3.89 -19.01
N LYS A 338 -5.55 3.98 -17.79
CA LYS A 338 -5.52 5.18 -16.94
C LYS A 338 -4.10 5.45 -16.46
N TRP A 339 -3.80 6.72 -16.20
CA TRP A 339 -2.55 7.17 -15.55
C TRP A 339 -1.27 6.71 -16.24
N SER A 340 -1.28 6.61 -17.57
CA SER A 340 -0.18 6.04 -18.36
C SER A 340 1.14 6.82 -18.31
N SER A 341 1.09 8.08 -17.88
CA SER A 341 2.27 8.93 -17.67
C SER A 341 2.98 8.68 -16.33
N LEU A 342 2.33 7.99 -15.38
CA LEU A 342 2.86 7.71 -14.04
C LEU A 342 3.50 6.31 -14.04
N THR A 343 4.83 6.26 -14.08
CA THR A 343 5.56 5.05 -14.46
C THR A 343 6.41 4.46 -13.34
N ALA A 344 6.56 5.14 -12.20
CA ALA A 344 7.52 4.74 -11.17
C ALA A 344 7.28 3.31 -10.67
N ILE A 345 6.02 2.93 -10.44
CA ILE A 345 5.66 1.57 -10.00
C ILE A 345 5.98 0.54 -11.09
N ARG A 346 5.69 0.83 -12.36
CA ARG A 346 5.99 -0.10 -13.45
C ARG A 346 7.48 -0.32 -13.61
N GLU A 347 8.27 0.75 -13.54
CA GLU A 347 9.73 0.68 -13.64
C GLU A 347 10.34 -0.01 -12.41
N LYS A 348 9.80 0.22 -11.21
CA LYS A 348 10.14 -0.54 -10.00
C LYS A 348 9.98 -2.05 -10.23
N TYR A 349 8.78 -2.49 -10.61
CA TYR A 349 8.46 -3.91 -10.78
C TYR A 349 8.98 -4.54 -12.08
N LYS A 350 9.60 -3.76 -12.95
CA LYS A 350 10.32 -4.24 -14.14
C LYS A 350 11.70 -4.80 -13.79
N GLN A 351 12.24 -4.42 -12.63
CA GLN A 351 13.56 -4.86 -12.18
C GLN A 351 13.57 -6.37 -11.91
N HIS A 352 14.72 -7.01 -12.15
CA HIS A 352 14.89 -8.46 -12.00
C HIS A 352 14.63 -8.96 -10.56
N ARG A 353 14.86 -8.11 -9.55
CA ARG A 353 14.57 -8.43 -8.14
C ARG A 353 13.08 -8.69 -7.86
N PHE A 354 12.19 -8.16 -8.70
CA PHE A 354 10.75 -8.40 -8.67
C PHE A 354 10.28 -9.35 -9.78
N LYS A 355 11.19 -10.16 -10.35
CA LYS A 355 10.93 -11.12 -11.43
C LYS A 355 10.26 -10.49 -12.66
N CYS A 356 10.53 -9.22 -12.91
CA CYS A 356 9.95 -8.46 -14.01
C CYS A 356 8.40 -8.52 -14.03
N ALA A 357 7.76 -8.55 -12.85
CA ALA A 357 6.32 -8.75 -12.73
C ALA A 357 5.47 -7.77 -13.56
N SER A 358 5.93 -6.52 -13.74
CA SER A 358 5.22 -5.53 -14.56
C SER A 358 5.27 -5.81 -16.08
N MET A 359 6.13 -6.73 -16.53
CA MET A 359 6.25 -7.14 -17.94
C MET A 359 5.27 -8.26 -18.31
N LEU A 360 4.55 -8.84 -17.35
CA LEU A 360 3.57 -9.88 -17.60
C LEU A 360 2.33 -9.27 -18.27
N LEU A 361 1.94 -9.86 -19.41
CA LEU A 361 0.80 -9.42 -20.20
C LEU A 361 -0.48 -10.07 -19.67
N SER A 362 -1.42 -9.24 -19.25
CA SER A 362 -2.78 -9.68 -18.89
C SER A 362 -3.68 -9.63 -20.13
N PRO A 363 -4.62 -10.59 -20.29
CA PRO A 363 -5.67 -10.49 -21.29
C PRO A 363 -6.44 -9.16 -21.17
N SER A 364 -6.94 -8.66 -22.31
CA SER A 364 -7.66 -7.37 -22.37
C SER A 364 -9.01 -7.38 -21.67
N GLU A 365 -9.61 -8.56 -21.54
CA GLU A 365 -10.93 -8.77 -20.95
C GLU A 365 -10.91 -9.95 -20.00
N ILE A 366 -11.62 -9.79 -18.88
CA ILE A 366 -11.84 -10.86 -17.90
C ILE A 366 -13.18 -11.52 -18.25
N PRO A 367 -13.24 -12.85 -18.41
CA PRO A 367 -14.49 -13.55 -18.65
C PRO A 367 -15.53 -13.21 -17.58
N ALA A 368 -16.76 -12.86 -17.99
CA ALA A 368 -17.83 -12.49 -17.05
C ALA A 368 -18.12 -13.59 -16.03
N SER A 369 -18.01 -14.86 -16.45
CA SER A 369 -18.15 -16.04 -15.61
C SER A 369 -17.14 -16.10 -14.47
N TYR A 370 -15.98 -15.45 -14.57
CA TYR A 370 -14.99 -15.42 -13.49
C TYR A 370 -15.34 -14.43 -12.38
N LEU A 371 -16.31 -13.55 -12.64
CA LEU A 371 -16.79 -12.53 -11.72
C LEU A 371 -18.17 -12.88 -11.16
N GLU A 372 -18.73 -14.03 -11.55
CA GLU A 372 -19.93 -14.61 -10.98
C GLU A 372 -19.57 -15.49 -9.76
N ASP A 373 -20.52 -15.64 -8.85
CA ASP A 373 -20.31 -16.48 -7.66
C ASP A 373 -20.11 -17.95 -8.07
N LEU A 374 -19.21 -18.63 -7.38
CA LEU A 374 -19.02 -20.07 -7.53
C LEU A 374 -20.34 -20.77 -7.17
N LYS A 375 -20.83 -21.65 -8.06
CA LYS A 375 -21.98 -22.50 -7.77
C LYS A 375 -21.61 -23.47 -6.65
N GLU A 376 -22.41 -23.47 -5.59
CA GLU A 376 -22.27 -24.37 -4.43
C GLU A 376 -22.38 -25.85 -4.82
#